data_AF-A0A838GMP1-F1
#
_entry.id   AF-A0A838GMP1-F1
#
_cell.length_a   1.000
_cell.length_b   1.000
_cell.length_c   1.000
_cell.angle_alpha   90.00
_cell.angle_beta   90.00
_cell.angle_gamma   90.00
#
_symmetry.space_group_name_H-M   'P 1'
#
loop_
_entity.id
_entity.type
_entity.pdbx_description
1 polymer ?
#
loop_
_entity_poly.entity_id
_entity_poly.type
_entity_poly.pdbx_seq_one_letter_code
_entity_poly.pdbx_strand_id
1 'polypeptide(L)'
;MPTVPPPSRAATSGSRPAQPETPRRGTTVGGPPARGAFAVLGRFVFRRRWLVLVTTLLFIAASLYAGLSVFDRLKSGGFEDPSSESVRAAEVLAERFGAGGADLVVLVDPVGDVDVDDVAATEAAVSLGERIAAEPGVAEVTSYWSTGSPGLASTDGTSGLLIVEVAGDEEEVEALAEPVITAYEGENDGLEVSFGGPLATGQAFGETIGEDLARAESIAIPISLVLLVLVFGSVVAAFLPVLIAGVAIVGTFLALYLI
;
A
#
# COMPACT_ATOMS: atom_id res chain seq x y z
N MET A 1 -108.08 17.38 25.50
CA MET A 1 -108.09 18.84 25.35
C MET A 1 -106.77 19.38 25.86
N PRO A 2 -106.06 20.21 25.08
CA PRO A 2 -104.72 20.68 25.41
C PRO A 2 -104.80 21.94 26.27
N THR A 3 -104.06 21.98 27.38
CA THR A 3 -103.91 23.19 28.20
C THR A 3 -102.45 23.62 28.25
N VAL A 4 -102.27 24.85 27.78
CA VAL A 4 -101.03 25.62 27.59
C VAL A 4 -100.41 25.99 28.94
N PRO A 5 -99.10 25.78 29.15
CA PRO A 5 -98.34 26.45 30.22
C PRO A 5 -97.76 27.82 29.80
N PRO A 6 -97.47 28.72 30.75
CA PRO A 6 -97.35 30.19 30.58
C PRO A 6 -95.91 30.69 30.25
N PRO A 7 -95.63 32.02 30.12
CA PRO A 7 -94.70 32.57 29.14
C PRO A 7 -93.21 32.64 29.54
N SER A 8 -92.40 32.70 28.48
CA SER A 8 -90.97 33.03 28.42
C SER A 8 -90.59 34.28 29.24
N ARG A 9 -89.64 34.11 30.16
CA ARG A 9 -88.84 35.21 30.75
C ARG A 9 -87.48 35.25 30.06
N ALA A 10 -87.22 36.34 29.37
CA ALA A 10 -85.87 36.76 29.00
C ALA A 10 -85.07 37.06 30.27
N ALA A 11 -83.91 36.42 30.42
CA ALA A 11 -82.88 36.80 31.37
C ALA A 11 -81.63 37.18 30.58
N THR A 12 -81.21 38.43 30.77
CA THR A 12 -80.04 39.08 30.23
C THR A 12 -78.76 38.66 30.98
N SER A 13 -77.66 38.69 30.23
CA SER A 13 -76.27 38.98 30.67
C SER A 13 -75.55 38.02 31.63
N GLY A 14 -74.40 37.53 31.19
CA GLY A 14 -73.42 36.87 32.03
C GLY A 14 -72.20 36.43 31.23
N SER A 15 -71.33 37.38 30.90
CA SER A 15 -69.95 37.13 30.47
C SER A 15 -69.27 36.20 31.47
N ARG A 16 -69.09 34.94 31.08
CA ARG A 16 -68.41 33.94 31.90
C ARG A 16 -66.91 34.25 31.90
N PRO A 17 -66.26 34.38 33.07
CA PRO A 17 -64.84 34.68 33.15
C PRO A 17 -64.03 33.55 32.52
N ALA A 18 -63.00 33.93 31.76
CA ALA A 18 -61.98 33.01 31.25
C ALA A 18 -61.37 32.26 32.44
N GLN A 19 -61.47 30.94 32.43
CA GLN A 19 -60.72 30.11 33.36
C GLN A 19 -59.23 30.29 33.07
N PRO A 20 -58.38 30.45 34.09
CA PRO A 20 -56.94 30.49 33.88
C PRO A 20 -56.50 29.13 33.32
N GLU A 21 -55.99 29.13 32.09
CA GLU A 21 -55.28 27.99 31.54
C GLU A 21 -54.06 27.75 32.43
N THR A 22 -54.12 26.69 33.24
CA THR A 22 -52.94 26.19 33.94
C THR A 22 -51.87 25.88 32.89
N PRO A 23 -50.64 26.42 33.01
CA PRO A 23 -49.58 26.10 32.08
C PRO A 23 -49.32 24.60 32.18
N ARG A 24 -49.63 23.87 31.10
CA ARG A 24 -49.21 22.48 30.96
C ARG A 24 -47.70 22.49 31.04
N ARG A 25 -47.16 22.09 32.19
CA ARG A 25 -45.73 21.82 32.35
C ARG A 25 -45.35 20.88 31.21
N GLY A 26 -44.55 21.40 30.28
CA GLY A 26 -43.88 20.57 29.30
C GLY A 26 -43.21 19.45 30.07
N THR A 27 -43.59 18.22 29.76
CA THR A 27 -42.82 17.05 30.12
C THR A 27 -41.44 17.26 29.53
N THR A 28 -40.50 17.75 30.34
CA THR A 28 -39.08 17.55 30.10
C THR A 28 -38.93 16.06 29.87
N VAL A 29 -38.58 15.66 28.65
CA VAL A 29 -38.14 14.29 28.35
C VAL A 29 -36.79 14.11 29.05
N GLY A 30 -36.85 13.97 30.38
CA GLY A 30 -35.74 13.57 31.23
C GLY A 30 -35.66 12.06 31.17
N GLY A 31 -35.04 11.54 30.11
CA GLY A 31 -34.56 10.17 30.13
C GLY A 31 -33.56 10.00 31.29
N PRO A 32 -33.46 8.80 31.92
CA PRO A 32 -32.51 8.56 33.00
C PRO A 32 -31.09 8.97 32.58
N PRO A 33 -30.26 9.53 33.48
CA PRO A 33 -28.92 9.96 33.13
C PRO A 33 -28.19 8.78 32.53
N ALA A 34 -27.64 8.92 31.32
CA ALA A 34 -26.96 7.84 30.61
C ALA A 34 -25.89 7.23 31.52
N ARG A 35 -26.22 6.08 32.13
CA ARG A 35 -25.30 5.14 32.76
C ARG A 35 -24.86 4.10 31.72
N GLY A 36 -24.71 4.52 30.47
CA GLY A 36 -24.15 3.70 29.40
C GLY A 36 -22.63 3.80 29.40
N ALA A 37 -21.95 2.73 28.99
CA ALA A 37 -20.49 2.66 28.91
C ALA A 37 -19.87 3.87 28.17
N PHE A 38 -20.49 4.31 27.07
CA PHE A 38 -20.06 5.48 26.30
C PHE A 38 -20.13 6.81 27.07
N ALA A 39 -21.10 6.97 27.98
CA ALA A 39 -21.21 8.18 28.80
C ALA A 39 -20.15 8.21 29.91
N VAL A 40 -19.74 7.04 30.42
CA VAL A 40 -18.60 6.91 31.34
C VAL A 40 -17.30 7.22 30.61
N LEU A 41 -17.10 6.65 29.43
CA LEU A 41 -15.92 6.88 28.59
C LEU A 41 -15.79 8.37 28.19
N GLY A 42 -16.88 8.99 27.74
CA GLY A 42 -16.87 10.41 27.37
C GLY A 42 -16.52 11.32 28.55
N ARG A 43 -17.06 11.05 29.74
CA ARG A 43 -16.69 11.78 30.97
C ARG A 43 -15.22 11.58 31.35
N PHE A 44 -14.71 10.36 31.18
CA PHE A 44 -13.30 10.05 31.46
C PHE A 44 -12.37 10.81 30.53
N VAL A 45 -12.61 10.73 29.21
CA VAL A 45 -11.81 11.42 28.18
C VAL A 45 -11.80 12.92 28.42
N PHE A 46 -12.96 13.53 28.69
CA PHE A 46 -13.03 14.96 28.94
C PHE A 46 -12.31 15.39 30.22
N ARG A 47 -12.50 14.67 31.34
CA ARG A 47 -11.93 15.01 32.64
C ARG A 47 -10.43 14.74 32.73
N ARG A 48 -9.92 13.80 31.92
CA ARG A 48 -8.50 13.42 31.85
C ARG A 48 -7.87 13.75 30.49
N ARG A 49 -8.38 14.77 29.78
CA ARG A 49 -7.94 15.14 28.43
C ARG A 49 -6.43 15.22 28.23
N TRP A 50 -5.70 15.77 29.20
CA TRP A 50 -4.24 15.85 29.14
C TRP A 50 -3.55 14.49 29.22
N LEU A 51 -4.05 13.58 30.05
CA LEU A 51 -3.52 12.22 30.13
C LEU A 51 -3.74 11.49 28.81
N VAL A 52 -4.94 11.63 28.22
CA VAL A 52 -5.25 11.05 26.90
C VAL A 52 -4.29 11.60 25.84
N LEU A 53 -4.12 12.92 25.75
CA LEU A 53 -3.22 13.55 24.78
C LEU A 53 -1.76 13.10 24.97
N VAL A 54 -1.26 13.03 26.20
CA VAL A 54 0.10 12.54 26.48
C VAL A 54 0.24 11.08 26.08
N THR A 55 -0.74 10.24 26.39
CA THR A 55 -0.71 8.82 26.03
C THR A 55 -0.73 8.63 24.51
N THR A 56 -1.55 9.40 23.80
CA THR A 56 -1.57 9.42 22.33
C THR A 56 -0.24 9.89 21.77
N LEU A 57 0.38 10.91 22.35
CA LEU A 57 1.69 11.39 21.91
C LEU A 57 2.78 10.33 22.11
N LEU A 58 2.77 9.64 23.26
CA LEU A 58 3.69 8.54 23.53
C LEU A 58 3.48 7.37 22.58
N PHE A 59 2.22 7.05 22.26
CA PHE A 59 1.88 6.05 21.26
C PHE A 59 2.44 6.43 19.89
N ILE A 60 2.20 7.66 19.42
CA ILE A 60 2.75 8.15 18.16
C ILE A 60 4.27 8.05 18.15
N ALA A 61 4.95 8.46 19.23
CA ALA A 61 6.41 8.38 19.32
C ALA A 61 6.92 6.93 19.23
N ALA A 62 6.28 5.99 19.94
CA ALA A 62 6.62 4.57 19.85
C ALA A 62 6.35 4.01 18.45
N SER A 63 5.24 4.42 17.82
CA SER A 63 4.87 3.99 16.48
C SER A 63 5.80 4.55 15.39
N LEU A 64 6.25 5.81 15.48
CA LEU A 64 7.28 6.33 14.57
C LEU A 64 8.59 5.58 14.72
N TYR A 65 9.00 5.30 15.97
CA TYR A 65 10.23 4.55 16.24
C TYR A 65 10.17 3.14 15.62
N ALA A 66 9.06 2.42 15.81
CA ALA A 66 8.86 1.09 15.21
C ALA A 66 8.69 1.15 13.68
N GLY A 67 7.99 2.17 13.18
CA GLY A 67 7.65 2.29 11.76
C GLY A 67 8.84 2.58 10.86
N LEU A 68 9.94 3.16 11.35
CA LEU A 68 11.16 3.25 10.56
C LEU A 68 11.81 1.88 10.31
N SER A 69 11.66 0.94 11.25
CA SER A 69 12.26 -0.40 11.15
C SER A 69 11.35 -1.45 10.53
N VAL A 70 10.09 -1.13 10.24
CA VAL A 70 9.15 -2.10 9.68
C VAL A 70 9.42 -2.36 8.21
N PHE A 71 9.85 -1.34 7.46
CA PHE A 71 10.11 -1.45 6.02
C PHE A 71 11.23 -2.45 5.71
N ASP A 72 12.29 -2.49 6.54
CA ASP A 72 13.38 -3.47 6.44
C ASP A 72 12.94 -4.92 6.76
N ARG A 73 11.70 -5.13 7.19
CA ARG A 73 11.17 -6.47 7.54
C ARG A 73 10.02 -6.91 6.66
N LEU A 74 9.55 -6.04 5.77
CA LEU A 74 8.48 -6.38 4.85
C LEU A 74 9.08 -7.21 3.72
N LYS A 75 8.57 -8.44 3.59
CA LYS A 75 8.91 -9.31 2.47
C LYS A 75 7.96 -9.01 1.31
N SER A 76 8.50 -8.94 0.10
CA SER A 76 7.75 -8.84 -1.15
C SER A 76 7.03 -10.15 -1.52
N GLY A 77 7.57 -11.28 -1.03
CA GLY A 77 7.16 -12.64 -1.38
C GLY A 77 6.13 -13.30 -0.46
N GLY A 78 6.14 -14.63 -0.44
CA GLY A 78 5.19 -15.46 0.33
C GLY A 78 3.88 -15.76 -0.40
N PHE A 79 3.88 -15.69 -1.74
CA PHE A 79 2.73 -16.04 -2.57
C PHE A 79 2.46 -17.54 -2.68
N GLU A 80 3.46 -18.35 -2.31
CA GLU A 80 3.38 -19.80 -2.35
C GLU A 80 3.10 -20.38 -0.96
N ASP A 81 2.40 -21.52 -0.92
CA ASP A 81 2.26 -22.30 0.30
C ASP A 81 3.51 -23.19 0.47
N PRO A 82 4.34 -22.96 1.50
CA PRO A 82 5.59 -23.71 1.71
C PRO A 82 5.33 -25.19 2.02
N SER A 83 4.09 -25.56 2.36
CA SER A 83 3.70 -26.96 2.59
C SER A 83 3.12 -27.65 1.35
N SER A 84 3.02 -26.93 0.22
CA SER A 84 2.45 -27.47 -1.01
C SER A 84 3.35 -28.49 -1.69
N GLU A 85 2.73 -29.47 -2.35
CA GLU A 85 3.46 -30.47 -3.16
C GLU A 85 4.19 -29.82 -4.34
N SER A 86 3.71 -28.67 -4.85
CA SER A 86 4.35 -27.92 -5.93
C SER A 86 5.67 -27.29 -5.49
N VAL A 87 5.70 -26.61 -4.34
CA VAL A 87 6.94 -26.07 -3.76
C VAL A 87 7.92 -27.20 -3.48
N ARG A 88 7.42 -28.31 -2.89
CA ARG A 88 8.29 -29.46 -2.63
C ARG A 88 8.85 -30.09 -3.91
N ALA A 89 8.07 -30.14 -4.99
CA ALA A 89 8.54 -30.63 -6.27
C ALA A 89 9.59 -29.71 -6.88
N ALA A 90 9.39 -28.38 -6.80
CA ALA A 90 10.36 -27.38 -7.26
C ALA A 90 11.68 -27.48 -6.48
N GLU A 91 11.65 -27.59 -5.15
CA GLU A 91 12.84 -27.81 -4.32
C GLU A 91 13.61 -29.07 -4.72
N VAL A 92 12.92 -30.19 -4.94
CA VAL A 92 13.58 -31.44 -5.35
C VAL A 92 14.20 -31.31 -6.75
N LEU A 93 13.55 -30.59 -7.66
CA LEU A 93 14.09 -30.31 -8.99
C LEU A 93 15.34 -29.43 -8.90
N ALA A 94 15.32 -28.37 -8.09
CA ALA A 94 16.48 -27.51 -7.84
C ALA A 94 17.65 -28.30 -7.21
N GLU A 95 17.40 -29.02 -6.11
CA GLU A 95 18.45 -29.76 -5.38
C GLU A 95 19.09 -30.88 -6.22
N ARG A 96 18.31 -31.62 -7.00
CA ARG A 96 18.79 -32.83 -7.69
C ARG A 96 19.24 -32.61 -9.12
N PHE A 97 18.65 -31.64 -9.79
CA PHE A 97 18.85 -31.42 -11.22
C PHE A 97 19.39 -30.02 -11.52
N GLY A 98 19.57 -29.16 -10.50
CA GLY A 98 19.90 -27.74 -10.72
C GLY A 98 18.82 -27.03 -11.52
N ALA A 99 17.55 -27.45 -11.37
CA ALA A 99 16.45 -26.82 -12.09
C ALA A 99 16.08 -25.49 -11.43
N GLY A 100 16.04 -24.42 -12.22
CA GLY A 100 15.87 -23.06 -11.72
C GLY A 100 16.87 -22.13 -12.42
N GLY A 101 17.19 -21.00 -11.78
CA GLY A 101 18.36 -20.19 -12.12
C GLY A 101 18.21 -19.23 -13.31
N ALA A 102 16.98 -19.01 -13.78
CA ALA A 102 16.69 -17.93 -14.73
C ALA A 102 16.03 -16.75 -14.02
N ASP A 103 16.65 -16.31 -12.92
CA ASP A 103 16.11 -15.27 -12.05
C ASP A 103 16.11 -13.92 -12.77
N LEU A 104 17.18 -13.67 -13.53
CA LEU A 104 17.33 -12.50 -14.37
C LEU A 104 17.75 -12.93 -15.79
N VAL A 105 17.04 -12.40 -16.79
CA VAL A 105 17.30 -12.67 -18.21
C VAL A 105 17.72 -11.36 -18.85
N VAL A 106 18.93 -11.34 -19.41
CA VAL A 106 19.52 -10.16 -20.05
C VAL A 106 19.45 -10.35 -21.56
N LEU A 107 18.75 -9.45 -22.23
CA LEU A 107 18.75 -9.33 -23.68
C LEU A 107 19.84 -8.34 -24.08
N VAL A 108 20.65 -8.74 -25.05
CA VAL A 108 21.75 -7.95 -25.59
C VAL A 108 21.58 -7.85 -27.09
N ASP A 109 21.48 -6.60 -27.55
CA ASP A 109 21.30 -6.22 -28.94
C ASP A 109 22.47 -5.33 -29.40
N PRO A 110 23.36 -5.78 -30.31
CA PRO A 110 24.40 -4.93 -30.85
C PRO A 110 23.81 -3.69 -31.55
N VAL A 111 24.35 -2.52 -31.23
CA VAL A 111 23.88 -1.25 -31.80
C VAL A 111 24.31 -1.14 -33.26
N GLY A 112 23.34 -0.89 -34.14
CA GLY A 112 23.60 -0.51 -35.53
C GLY A 112 23.64 -1.66 -36.53
N ASP A 113 22.57 -2.47 -36.61
CA ASP A 113 22.39 -3.55 -37.61
C ASP A 113 23.62 -4.47 -37.72
N VAL A 114 24.22 -4.76 -36.56
CA VAL A 114 25.37 -5.64 -36.40
C VAL A 114 24.86 -7.01 -35.96
N ASP A 115 25.44 -8.05 -36.51
CA ASP A 115 25.14 -9.43 -36.15
C ASP A 115 25.69 -9.77 -34.76
N VAL A 116 24.96 -10.59 -34.01
CA VAL A 116 25.34 -11.04 -32.66
C VAL A 116 26.69 -11.79 -32.62
N ASP A 117 27.10 -12.39 -33.75
CA ASP A 117 28.36 -13.11 -33.93
C ASP A 117 29.52 -12.21 -34.42
N ASP A 118 29.30 -10.89 -34.58
CA ASP A 118 30.40 -9.96 -34.90
C ASP A 118 31.47 -9.99 -33.80
N VAL A 119 32.74 -9.83 -34.19
CA VAL A 119 33.88 -9.93 -33.27
C VAL A 119 33.79 -8.87 -32.16
N ALA A 120 33.46 -7.63 -32.50
CA ALA A 120 33.37 -6.55 -31.52
C ALA A 120 32.15 -6.72 -30.62
N ALA A 121 31.00 -7.12 -31.18
CA ALA A 121 29.78 -7.41 -30.41
C ALA A 121 30.00 -8.57 -29.42
N THR A 122 30.67 -9.64 -29.88
CA THR A 122 31.02 -10.79 -29.05
C THR A 122 31.95 -10.41 -27.91
N GLU A 123 33.01 -9.65 -28.19
CA GLU A 123 33.95 -9.19 -27.15
C GLU A 123 33.25 -8.32 -26.09
N ALA A 124 32.37 -7.40 -26.53
CA ALA A 124 31.59 -6.56 -25.63
C ALA A 124 30.61 -7.39 -24.78
N ALA A 125 29.89 -8.33 -25.39
CA ALA A 125 28.89 -9.14 -24.70
C ALA A 125 29.52 -10.13 -23.70
N VAL A 126 30.67 -10.71 -24.05
CA VAL A 126 31.46 -11.53 -23.12
C VAL A 126 31.94 -10.68 -21.95
N SER A 127 32.48 -9.48 -22.21
CA SER A 127 32.89 -8.57 -21.15
C SER A 127 31.72 -8.16 -20.24
N LEU A 128 30.53 -7.91 -20.79
CA LEU A 128 29.33 -7.61 -20.01
C LEU A 128 28.97 -8.79 -19.09
N GLY A 129 28.95 -10.02 -19.64
CA GLY A 129 28.70 -11.23 -18.86
C GLY A 129 29.71 -11.42 -17.73
N GLU A 130 31.00 -11.15 -17.97
CA GLU A 130 32.05 -11.21 -16.93
C GLU A 130 31.86 -10.17 -15.83
N ARG A 131 31.44 -8.94 -16.17
CA ARG A 131 31.13 -7.90 -15.17
C ARG A 131 29.95 -8.29 -14.31
N ILE A 132 28.86 -8.76 -14.93
CA ILE A 132 27.68 -9.23 -14.20
C ILE A 132 28.05 -10.42 -13.30
N ALA A 133 28.82 -11.38 -13.81
CA ALA A 133 29.30 -12.52 -13.02
C ALA A 133 30.21 -12.13 -11.84
N ALA A 134 30.80 -10.93 -11.86
CA ALA A 134 31.61 -10.41 -10.77
C ALA A 134 30.79 -9.65 -9.70
N GLU A 135 29.49 -9.42 -9.93
CA GLU A 135 28.63 -8.77 -8.96
C GLU A 135 28.41 -9.66 -7.71
N PRO A 136 28.46 -9.09 -6.49
CA PRO A 136 28.19 -9.86 -5.27
C PRO A 136 26.77 -10.42 -5.29
N GLY A 137 26.65 -11.75 -5.13
CA GLY A 137 25.36 -12.43 -5.12
C GLY A 137 25.03 -13.17 -6.43
N VAL A 138 25.73 -12.91 -7.53
CA VAL A 138 25.58 -13.71 -8.76
C VAL A 138 26.23 -15.08 -8.58
N ALA A 139 25.48 -16.15 -8.84
CA ALA A 139 25.94 -17.53 -8.75
C ALA A 139 26.57 -17.99 -10.06
N GLU A 140 25.85 -17.80 -11.17
CA GLU A 140 26.22 -18.26 -12.49
C GLU A 140 25.67 -17.32 -13.57
N VAL A 141 26.44 -17.13 -14.63
CA VAL A 141 26.00 -16.43 -15.84
C VAL A 141 26.19 -17.36 -17.03
N THR A 142 25.09 -17.77 -17.64
CA THR A 142 25.08 -18.58 -18.86
C THR A 142 24.71 -17.71 -20.05
N SER A 143 25.55 -17.66 -21.09
CA SER A 143 25.30 -16.78 -22.24
C SER A 143 25.29 -17.53 -23.57
N TYR A 144 24.69 -16.92 -24.59
CA TYR A 144 24.81 -17.39 -25.97
C TYR A 144 26.30 -17.54 -26.37
N TRP A 145 27.14 -16.54 -26.12
CA TRP A 145 28.54 -16.54 -26.52
C TRP A 145 29.43 -17.56 -25.77
N SER A 146 29.04 -17.99 -24.57
CA SER A 146 29.78 -19.03 -23.83
C SER A 146 29.37 -20.45 -24.22
N THR A 147 28.09 -20.66 -24.56
CA THR A 147 27.53 -22.00 -24.81
C THR A 147 27.34 -22.33 -26.29
N GLY A 148 27.22 -21.33 -27.15
CA GLY A 148 26.79 -21.48 -28.55
C GLY A 148 25.38 -22.05 -28.70
N SER A 149 24.55 -21.96 -27.66
CA SER A 149 23.21 -22.56 -27.67
C SER A 149 22.27 -21.76 -28.58
N PRO A 150 21.71 -22.36 -29.64
CA PRO A 150 20.83 -21.64 -30.58
C PRO A 150 19.50 -21.20 -29.93
N GLY A 151 19.16 -21.73 -28.75
CA GLY A 151 18.00 -21.27 -27.98
C GLY A 151 18.21 -19.93 -27.27
N LEU A 152 19.45 -19.43 -27.21
CA LEU A 152 19.81 -18.16 -26.60
C LEU A 152 20.08 -17.05 -27.63
N ALA A 153 19.93 -17.33 -28.92
CA ALA A 153 20.03 -16.33 -29.97
C ALA A 153 18.65 -16.04 -30.57
N SER A 154 18.46 -14.81 -31.03
CA SER A 154 17.29 -14.47 -31.84
C SER A 154 17.30 -15.25 -33.15
N THR A 155 16.11 -15.50 -33.69
CA THR A 155 15.94 -16.19 -34.98
C THR A 155 16.54 -15.42 -36.14
N ASP A 156 16.65 -14.10 -36.02
CA ASP A 156 17.25 -13.21 -37.03
C ASP A 156 18.76 -12.97 -36.82
N GLY A 157 19.37 -13.51 -35.76
CA GLY A 157 20.80 -13.36 -35.47
C GLY A 157 21.19 -11.97 -34.96
N THR A 158 20.23 -11.12 -34.59
CA THR A 158 20.53 -9.75 -34.13
C THR A 158 20.65 -9.63 -32.62
N SER A 159 20.13 -10.59 -31.85
CA SER A 159 20.13 -10.53 -30.38
C SER A 159 20.66 -11.81 -29.75
N GLY A 160 21.28 -11.66 -28.58
CA GLY A 160 21.72 -12.75 -27.73
C GLY A 160 21.18 -12.62 -26.30
N LEU A 161 21.00 -13.74 -25.62
CA LEU A 161 20.58 -13.81 -24.23
C LEU A 161 21.72 -14.20 -23.30
N LEU A 162 21.69 -13.61 -22.11
CA LEU A 162 22.40 -14.08 -20.93
C LEU A 162 21.36 -14.42 -19.85
N ILE A 163 21.55 -15.56 -19.20
CA ILE A 163 20.76 -16.01 -18.07
C ILE A 163 21.64 -15.87 -16.84
N VAL A 164 21.15 -15.15 -15.85
CA VAL A 164 21.85 -14.87 -14.60
C VAL A 164 21.09 -15.58 -13.48
N GLU A 165 21.80 -16.49 -12.82
CA GLU A 165 21.36 -17.17 -11.60
C GLU A 165 21.92 -16.44 -10.39
N VAL A 166 21.07 -16.20 -9.40
CA VAL A 166 21.43 -15.45 -8.20
C VAL A 166 21.50 -16.41 -7.01
N ALA A 167 22.58 -16.33 -6.24
CA ALA A 167 22.75 -17.08 -5.01
C ALA A 167 22.11 -16.34 -3.84
N GLY A 168 21.46 -17.09 -2.96
CA GLY A 168 20.95 -16.56 -1.69
C GLY A 168 19.53 -17.04 -1.39
N ASP A 169 18.96 -16.45 -0.35
CA ASP A 169 17.52 -16.54 -0.11
C ASP A 169 16.73 -15.54 -0.98
N GLU A 170 15.40 -15.65 -0.97
CA GLU A 170 14.51 -14.82 -1.80
C GLU A 170 14.74 -13.30 -1.62
N GLU A 171 15.13 -12.87 -0.42
CA GLU A 171 15.38 -11.46 -0.10
C GLU A 171 16.73 -10.99 -0.64
N GLU A 172 17.77 -11.79 -0.49
CA GLU A 172 19.09 -11.54 -1.09
C GLU A 172 19.01 -11.49 -2.62
N VAL A 173 18.21 -12.39 -3.21
CA VAL A 173 17.99 -12.49 -4.65
C VAL A 173 17.28 -11.25 -5.20
N GLU A 174 16.20 -10.80 -4.55
CA GLU A 174 15.47 -9.60 -4.97
C GLU A 174 16.31 -8.31 -4.82
N ALA A 175 17.09 -8.21 -3.75
CA ALA A 175 17.94 -7.04 -3.48
C ALA A 175 19.02 -6.84 -4.55
N LEU A 176 19.38 -7.87 -5.33
CA LEU A 176 20.36 -7.77 -6.40
C LEU A 176 19.79 -7.17 -7.69
N ALA A 177 18.47 -7.24 -7.91
CA ALA A 177 17.84 -6.86 -9.16
C ALA A 177 18.04 -5.37 -9.48
N GLU A 178 17.67 -4.48 -8.56
CA GLU A 178 17.76 -3.02 -8.74
C GLU A 178 19.18 -2.53 -9.06
N PRO A 179 20.24 -2.88 -8.29
CA PRO A 179 21.58 -2.38 -8.57
C PRO A 179 22.15 -2.92 -9.89
N VAL A 180 21.89 -4.18 -10.25
CA VAL A 180 22.37 -4.78 -11.49
C VAL A 180 21.66 -4.17 -12.70
N ILE A 181 20.33 -4.05 -12.66
CA ILE A 181 19.55 -3.42 -13.73
C ILE A 181 20.00 -1.97 -13.91
N THR A 182 20.07 -1.19 -12.83
CA THR A 182 20.47 0.22 -12.90
C THR A 182 21.89 0.42 -13.42
N ALA A 183 22.81 -0.51 -13.14
CA ALA A 183 24.21 -0.40 -13.56
C ALA A 183 24.43 -0.73 -15.04
N TYR A 184 23.62 -1.62 -15.60
CA TYR A 184 23.90 -2.23 -16.91
C TYR A 184 22.79 -2.07 -17.95
N GLU A 185 21.61 -1.56 -17.58
CA GLU A 185 20.52 -1.34 -18.53
C GLU A 185 20.81 -0.16 -19.47
N GLY A 186 20.40 -0.29 -20.73
CA GLY A 186 20.61 0.68 -21.79
C GLY A 186 21.92 0.47 -22.58
N GLU A 187 22.36 1.53 -23.26
CA GLU A 187 23.51 1.46 -24.18
C GLU A 187 24.84 1.33 -23.42
N ASN A 188 25.52 0.20 -23.61
CA ASN A 188 26.78 -0.16 -22.99
C ASN A 188 27.76 -0.73 -24.03
N ASP A 189 28.91 -0.07 -24.22
CA ASP A 189 30.00 -0.57 -25.09
C ASP A 189 29.55 -0.97 -26.52
N GLY A 190 28.52 -0.28 -27.06
CA GLY A 190 27.94 -0.57 -28.37
C GLY A 190 26.88 -1.67 -28.38
N LEU A 191 26.34 -2.03 -27.21
CA LEU A 191 25.24 -2.96 -27.01
C LEU A 191 24.07 -2.21 -26.36
N GLU A 192 22.85 -2.41 -26.85
CA GLU A 192 21.64 -2.10 -26.09
C GLU A 192 21.32 -3.28 -25.19
N VAL A 193 21.23 -3.04 -23.88
CA VAL A 193 21.03 -4.06 -22.86
C VAL A 193 19.66 -3.86 -22.21
N SER A 194 18.85 -4.91 -22.19
CA SER A 194 17.53 -4.91 -21.54
C SER A 194 17.41 -6.07 -20.57
N PHE A 195 16.69 -5.85 -19.47
CA PHE A 195 16.49 -6.86 -18.43
C PHE A 195 15.07 -7.41 -18.40
N GLY A 196 14.97 -8.70 -18.12
CA GLY A 196 13.73 -9.46 -18.01
C GLY A 196 13.87 -10.59 -16.99
N GLY A 197 12.90 -11.50 -17.01
CA GLY A 197 12.81 -12.56 -16.00
C GLY A 197 12.04 -12.15 -14.73
N PRO A 198 11.87 -13.08 -13.79
CA PRO A 198 11.08 -12.86 -12.57
C PRO A 198 11.53 -11.65 -11.75
N LEU A 199 12.84 -11.46 -11.57
CA LEU A 199 13.37 -10.38 -10.73
C LEU A 199 13.18 -9.00 -11.35
N ALA A 200 13.51 -8.83 -12.62
CA ALA A 200 13.27 -7.57 -13.33
C ALA A 200 11.77 -7.22 -13.35
N THR A 201 10.92 -8.22 -13.53
CA THR A 201 9.47 -8.03 -13.52
C THR A 201 8.96 -7.63 -12.13
N GLY A 202 9.45 -8.30 -11.08
CA GLY A 202 9.11 -7.99 -9.69
C GLY A 202 9.49 -6.57 -9.30
N GLN A 203 10.74 -6.16 -9.60
CA GLN A 203 11.22 -4.79 -9.39
C GLN A 203 10.33 -3.78 -10.11
N ALA A 204 10.04 -4.01 -11.40
CA ALA A 204 9.27 -3.07 -12.21
C ALA A 204 7.84 -2.90 -11.68
N PHE A 205 7.23 -3.98 -11.19
CA PHE A 205 5.93 -3.91 -10.52
C PHE A 205 6.01 -3.11 -9.23
N GLY A 206 7.00 -3.36 -8.38
CA GLY A 206 7.19 -2.65 -7.12
C GLY A 206 7.34 -1.14 -7.34
N GLU A 207 8.19 -0.74 -8.27
CA GLU A 207 8.42 0.66 -8.64
C GLU A 207 7.14 1.30 -9.19
N THR A 208 6.48 0.64 -10.16
CA THR A 208 5.23 1.14 -10.75
C THR A 208 4.14 1.34 -9.69
N ILE A 209 3.96 0.39 -8.78
CA ILE A 209 2.98 0.50 -7.69
C ILE A 209 3.32 1.68 -6.77
N GLY A 210 4.59 1.87 -6.44
CA GLY A 210 5.05 2.98 -5.62
C GLY A 210 4.78 4.33 -6.27
N GLU A 211 5.14 4.49 -7.55
CA GLU A 211 4.89 5.70 -8.33
C GLU A 211 3.40 6.02 -8.47
N ASP A 212 2.58 5.00 -8.77
CA ASP A 212 1.14 5.15 -8.92
C ASP A 212 0.46 5.51 -7.61
N LEU A 213 0.91 4.92 -6.49
CA LEU A 213 0.44 5.30 -5.15
C LEU A 213 0.79 6.75 -4.85
N ALA A 214 2.05 7.16 -5.05
CA ALA A 214 2.49 8.52 -4.81
C ALA A 214 1.70 9.53 -5.67
N ARG A 215 1.48 9.22 -6.95
CA ARG A 215 0.65 10.01 -7.86
C ARG A 215 -0.79 10.09 -7.37
N ALA A 216 -1.39 8.96 -7.00
CA ALA A 216 -2.77 8.90 -6.51
C ALA A 216 -2.95 9.71 -5.21
N GLU A 217 -2.05 9.57 -4.24
CA GLU A 217 -2.10 10.31 -2.97
C GLU A 217 -1.90 11.81 -3.16
N SER A 218 -0.98 12.21 -4.04
CA SER A 218 -0.72 13.61 -4.36
C SER A 218 -1.96 14.35 -4.90
N ILE A 219 -2.88 13.61 -5.53
CA ILE A 219 -4.15 14.13 -6.06
C ILE A 219 -5.27 13.98 -5.02
N ALA A 220 -5.37 12.81 -4.37
CA ALA A 220 -6.46 12.49 -3.46
C ALA A 220 -6.43 13.32 -2.18
N ILE A 221 -5.25 13.55 -1.58
CA ILE A 221 -5.11 14.30 -0.32
C ILE A 221 -5.58 15.75 -0.48
N PRO A 222 -5.13 16.53 -1.49
CA PRO A 222 -5.60 17.90 -1.69
C PRO A 222 -7.11 17.98 -1.97
N ILE A 223 -7.63 17.10 -2.84
CA ILE A 223 -9.06 17.07 -3.15
C ILE A 223 -9.88 16.76 -1.90
N SER A 224 -9.47 15.77 -1.12
CA SER A 224 -10.12 15.41 0.14
C SER A 224 -10.06 16.56 1.15
N LEU A 225 -8.92 17.24 1.27
CA LEU A 225 -8.78 18.39 2.15
C LEU A 225 -9.73 19.53 1.76
N VAL A 226 -9.83 19.85 0.47
CA VAL A 226 -10.80 20.84 -0.04
C VAL A 226 -12.23 20.43 0.31
N LEU A 227 -12.58 19.16 0.09
CA LEU A 227 -13.90 18.63 0.42
C LEU A 227 -14.18 18.71 1.93
N LEU A 228 -13.22 18.35 2.78
CA LEU A 228 -13.35 18.46 4.23
C LEU A 228 -13.56 19.92 4.67
N VAL A 229 -12.82 20.86 4.08
CA VAL A 229 -13.02 22.30 4.35
C VAL A 229 -14.42 22.75 3.93
N LEU A 230 -14.92 22.31 2.77
CA LEU A 230 -16.27 22.62 2.30
C LEU A 230 -17.35 22.04 3.21
N VAL A 231 -17.16 20.81 3.72
CA VAL A 231 -18.11 20.13 4.60
C VAL A 231 -18.15 20.76 5.99
N PHE A 232 -16.99 21.04 6.58
CA PHE A 232 -16.90 21.57 7.94
C PHE A 232 -16.96 23.11 8.01
N GLY A 233 -16.81 23.80 6.88
CA GLY A 233 -16.81 25.26 6.80
C GLY A 233 -15.61 25.93 7.49
N SER A 234 -14.62 25.16 7.93
CA SER A 234 -13.43 25.65 8.63
C SER A 234 -12.23 24.73 8.40
N VAL A 235 -11.09 25.36 8.11
CA VAL A 235 -9.79 24.67 7.95
C VAL A 235 -9.41 23.92 9.23
N VAL A 236 -9.61 24.52 10.41
CA VAL A 236 -9.25 23.90 11.69
C VAL A 236 -10.06 22.63 11.94
N ALA A 237 -11.36 22.64 11.60
CA ALA A 237 -12.21 21.47 11.75
C ALA A 237 -11.85 20.36 10.75
N ALA A 238 -11.47 20.72 9.52
CA ALA A 238 -11.03 19.77 8.50
C ALA A 238 -9.72 19.05 8.85
N PHE A 239 -8.83 19.68 9.61
CA PHE A 239 -7.58 19.06 10.06
C PHE A 239 -7.78 17.95 11.10
N LEU A 240 -8.87 17.98 11.88
CA LEU A 240 -9.07 17.01 12.95
C LEU A 240 -9.20 15.56 12.43
N PRO A 241 -10.02 15.27 11.39
CA PRO A 241 -10.02 13.96 10.73
C PRO A 241 -8.68 13.57 10.13
N VAL A 242 -7.96 14.49 9.49
CA VAL A 242 -6.65 14.23 8.87
C VAL A 242 -5.62 13.81 9.91
N LEU A 243 -5.58 14.50 11.05
CA LEU A 243 -4.71 14.13 12.17
C LEU A 243 -5.02 12.73 12.69
N ILE A 244 -6.31 12.40 12.86
CA ILE A 244 -6.72 11.07 13.32
C ILE A 244 -6.30 9.99 12.30
N ALA A 245 -6.47 10.25 11.00
CA ALA A 245 -6.02 9.36 9.95
C ALA A 245 -4.50 9.14 9.99
N GLY A 246 -3.71 10.20 10.14
CA GLY A 246 -2.26 10.09 10.28
C GLY A 246 -1.83 9.27 11.50
N VAL A 247 -2.48 9.48 12.65
CA VAL A 247 -2.23 8.68 13.88
C VAL A 247 -2.57 7.21 13.65
N ALA A 248 -3.63 6.91 12.90
CA ALA A 248 -4.00 5.55 12.56
C ALA A 248 -2.95 4.88 11.65
N ILE A 249 -2.49 5.56 10.59
CA ILE A 249 -1.46 5.04 9.67
C ILE A 249 -0.18 4.70 10.44
N VAL A 250 0.33 5.64 11.24
CA VAL A 250 1.55 5.39 12.03
C VAL A 250 1.30 4.27 13.06
N GLY A 251 0.13 4.26 13.70
CA GLY A 251 -0.25 3.19 14.62
C GLY A 251 -0.25 1.80 13.98
N THR A 252 -0.63 1.69 12.71
CA THR A 252 -0.55 0.43 11.95
C THR A 252 0.88 -0.06 11.81
N PHE A 253 1.86 0.81 11.58
CA PHE A 253 3.27 0.39 11.50
C PHE A 253 3.77 -0.24 12.80
N LEU A 254 3.33 0.26 13.96
CA LEU A 254 3.63 -0.38 15.24
C LEU A 254 3.01 -1.77 15.35
N ALA A 255 1.76 -1.92 14.88
CA ALA A 255 1.09 -3.21 14.89
C ALA A 255 1.80 -4.22 13.97
N LEU A 256 2.19 -3.79 12.77
CA LEU A 256 2.96 -4.61 11.81
C LEU A 256 4.33 -5.00 12.36
N TYR A 257 5.02 -4.09 13.06
CA TYR A 257 6.32 -4.42 13.67
C TYR A 257 6.22 -5.49 14.77
N LEU A 258 5.06 -5.64 15.42
CA LEU A 258 4.86 -6.56 16.54
C LEU A 258 4.42 -7.96 16.12
N ILE A 259 3.93 -8.14 14.89
CA ILE A 259 3.49 -9.43 14.35
C ILE A 259 4.58 -10.02 13.45
#